data_AF-A0A0S4SX96-F1
#
_entry.id   AF-A0A0S4SX96-F1
#
_cell.length_a   1.000
_cell.length_b   1.000
_cell.length_c   1.000
_cell.angle_alpha   90.00
_cell.angle_beta   90.00
_cell.angle_gamma   90.00
#
_symmetry.space_group_name_H-M   'P 1'
#
loop_
_entity.id
_entity.type
_entity.pdbx_description
1 polymer ?
#
loop_
_entity_poly.entity_id
_entity_poly.type
_entity_poly.pdbx_seq_one_letter_code
_entity_poly.pdbx_strand_id
1 'polypeptide(L)'
;MKTQNFVFIMSLLVVFSGCAIGPATYENFVKKMELNKKMWTPNEYMIKNFREIYSEDKYIYVFRNTINGCVYGYLTNRDGKPERVIDWIILSGKEYCKERQRWTLS
;
A
#
# COMPACT_ATOMS: atom_id res chain seq x y z
N MET A 1 19.80 36.57 3.00
CA MET A 1 19.47 35.54 1.99
C MET A 1 19.85 34.10 2.34
N LYS A 2 20.50 33.79 3.49
CA LYS A 2 20.82 32.40 3.87
C LYS A 2 19.80 31.76 4.83
N THR A 3 19.19 32.53 5.73
CA THR A 3 18.22 32.05 6.72
C THR A 3 16.77 31.96 6.20
N GLN A 4 16.35 32.90 5.34
CA GLN A 4 14.99 32.90 4.77
C GLN A 4 14.70 31.68 3.87
N ASN A 5 15.70 31.20 3.10
CA ASN A 5 15.54 29.99 2.29
C ASN A 5 15.42 28.72 3.16
N PHE A 6 16.09 28.69 4.31
CA PHE A 6 16.06 27.52 5.21
C PHE A 6 14.70 27.34 5.87
N VAL A 7 14.05 28.45 6.26
CA VAL A 7 12.67 28.43 6.80
C VAL A 7 11.68 27.95 5.75
N PHE A 8 11.85 28.35 4.49
CA PHE A 8 10.98 27.92 3.39
C PHE A 8 11.13 26.43 3.05
N ILE A 9 12.36 25.91 3.10
CA ILE A 9 12.62 24.47 2.92
C ILE A 9 12.05 23.66 4.09
N MET A 10 12.20 24.14 5.33
CA MET A 10 11.62 23.48 6.50
C MET A 10 10.09 23.50 6.50
N SER A 11 9.45 24.59 6.05
CA SER A 11 8.00 24.64 5.94
C SER A 11 7.47 23.69 4.85
N LEU A 12 8.17 23.56 3.71
CA LEU A 12 7.85 22.57 2.67
C LEU A 12 7.94 21.13 3.21
N LEU A 13 8.96 20.81 4.02
CA LEU A 13 9.13 19.47 4.59
C LEU A 13 7.96 19.07 5.52
N VAL A 14 7.40 20.03 6.27
CA VAL A 14 6.25 19.77 7.17
C VAL A 14 4.94 19.59 6.39
N VAL A 15 4.78 20.26 5.23
CA VAL A 15 3.57 20.11 4.39
C VAL A 15 3.56 18.76 3.67
N PHE A 16 4.72 18.29 3.20
CA PHE A 16 4.82 17.00 2.50
C PHE A 16 4.87 15.78 3.44
N SER A 17 5.11 15.97 4.74
CA SER A 17 4.97 14.92 5.74
C SER A 17 3.48 14.71 6.07
N GLY A 18 2.72 14.11 5.16
CA GLY A 18 1.27 13.95 5.28
C GLY A 18 0.83 13.52 6.69
N CYS A 19 -0.11 14.27 7.28
CA CYS A 19 -0.60 14.02 8.63
C CYS A 19 -1.52 12.79 8.65
N ALA A 20 -1.25 11.87 9.58
CA ALA A 20 -2.16 10.77 9.89
C ALA A 20 -3.24 11.27 10.85
N ILE A 21 -4.49 11.30 10.39
CA ILE A 21 -5.63 11.84 11.15
C ILE A 21 -6.59 10.71 11.50
N GLY A 22 -7.15 10.76 12.71
CA GLY A 22 -8.22 9.88 13.16
C GLY A 22 -7.76 8.50 13.66
N PRO A 23 -8.71 7.68 14.12
CA PRO A 23 -8.44 6.32 14.58
C PRO A 23 -8.00 5.41 13.44
N ALA A 24 -7.23 4.37 13.77
CA ALA A 24 -6.91 3.32 12.81
C ALA A 24 -8.15 2.43 12.63
N THR A 25 -8.67 2.33 11.41
CA THR A 25 -9.88 1.55 11.12
C THR A 25 -9.65 0.58 9.96
N TYR A 26 -10.48 -0.45 9.90
CA TYR A 26 -10.45 -1.44 8.82
C TYR A 26 -10.95 -0.83 7.51
N GLU A 27 -11.95 0.04 7.58
CA GLU A 27 -12.57 0.70 6.43
C GLU A 27 -11.55 1.58 5.68
N ASN A 28 -10.65 2.25 6.41
CA ASN A 28 -9.55 3.00 5.81
C ASN A 28 -8.58 2.10 5.05
N PHE A 29 -8.27 0.93 5.61
CA PHE A 29 -7.46 -0.08 4.93
C PHE A 29 -8.16 -0.54 3.65
N VAL A 30 -9.44 -0.93 3.71
CA VAL A 30 -10.24 -1.34 2.53
C VAL A 30 -10.21 -0.26 1.45
N LYS A 31 -10.45 1.01 1.80
CA LYS A 31 -10.43 2.13 0.86
C LYS A 31 -9.06 2.27 0.17
N LYS A 32 -7.97 2.14 0.92
CA LYS A 32 -6.61 2.15 0.35
C LYS A 32 -6.40 0.97 -0.59
N MET A 33 -6.83 -0.22 -0.20
CA MET A 33 -6.68 -1.43 -1.02
C MET A 33 -7.45 -1.34 -2.34
N GLU A 34 -8.66 -0.78 -2.34
CA GLU A 34 -9.45 -0.53 -3.55
C GLU A 34 -8.78 0.48 -4.49
N LEU A 35 -8.10 1.50 -3.95
CA LEU A 35 -7.29 2.42 -4.76
C LEU A 35 -6.06 1.71 -5.35
N ASN A 36 -5.34 0.96 -4.52
CA ASN A 36 -4.16 0.21 -4.95
C ASN A 36 -4.52 -0.84 -6.00
N LYS A 37 -5.66 -1.52 -5.89
CA LYS A 37 -6.14 -2.48 -6.89
C LYS A 37 -6.21 -1.90 -8.30
N LYS A 38 -6.53 -0.60 -8.43
CA LYS A 38 -6.62 0.10 -9.72
C LYS A 38 -5.27 0.58 -10.25
N MET A 39 -4.35 0.92 -9.35
CA MET A 39 -3.10 1.61 -9.70
C MET A 39 -1.87 0.71 -9.68
N TRP A 40 -1.88 -0.33 -8.83
CA TRP A 40 -0.70 -1.13 -8.57
C TRP A 40 -0.43 -2.08 -9.72
N THR A 41 0.83 -2.10 -10.13
CA THR A 41 1.38 -3.03 -11.11
C THR A 41 2.69 -3.58 -10.58
N PRO A 42 2.96 -4.88 -10.80
CA PRO A 42 4.19 -5.46 -10.31
C PRO A 42 5.37 -5.02 -11.16
N ASN A 43 6.48 -4.70 -10.50
CA ASN A 43 7.78 -4.53 -11.16
C ASN A 43 8.57 -5.86 -11.15
N GLU A 44 9.66 -5.90 -11.89
CA GLU A 44 10.49 -7.12 -12.03
C GLU A 44 11.01 -7.64 -10.68
N TYR A 45 11.38 -6.74 -9.76
CA TYR A 45 11.82 -7.12 -8.42
C TYR A 45 10.71 -7.82 -7.62
N MET A 46 9.48 -7.30 -7.66
CA MET A 46 8.35 -7.92 -6.97
C MET A 46 7.97 -9.26 -7.59
N ILE A 47 8.00 -9.34 -8.92
CA ILE A 47 7.79 -10.59 -9.68
C ILE A 47 8.75 -11.69 -9.23
N LYS A 48 10.02 -11.35 -8.98
CA LYS A 48 11.06 -12.31 -8.61
C LYS A 48 11.01 -12.73 -7.13
N ASN A 49 10.66 -11.81 -6.23
CA ASN A 49 10.87 -12.02 -4.78
C ASN A 49 9.58 -12.18 -3.96
N PHE A 50 8.44 -11.70 -4.46
CA PHE A 50 7.18 -11.66 -3.70
C PHE A 50 6.06 -12.47 -4.33
N ARG A 51 6.20 -12.83 -5.61
CA ARG A 51 5.18 -13.55 -6.37
C ARG A 51 5.21 -15.03 -6.05
N GLU A 52 4.10 -15.55 -5.59
CA GLU A 52 3.88 -16.97 -5.33
C GLU A 52 2.68 -17.47 -6.17
N ILE A 53 2.63 -18.79 -6.41
CA ILE A 53 1.47 -19.41 -7.05
C ILE A 53 0.37 -19.58 -6.00
N TYR A 54 -0.77 -18.94 -6.22
CA TYR A 54 -1.93 -19.04 -5.34
C TYR A 54 -2.89 -20.15 -5.78
N SER A 55 -3.16 -20.21 -7.08
CA SER A 55 -4.01 -21.21 -7.72
C SER A 55 -3.55 -21.47 -9.15
N GLU A 56 -4.20 -22.40 -9.85
CA GLU A 56 -3.89 -22.73 -11.24
C GLU A 56 -3.85 -21.49 -12.15
N ASP A 57 -4.74 -20.52 -11.91
CA ASP A 57 -4.97 -19.33 -12.71
C ASP A 57 -4.44 -18.03 -12.09
N LYS A 58 -3.99 -18.04 -10.83
CA LYS A 58 -3.62 -16.81 -10.09
C LYS A 58 -2.27 -16.87 -9.40
N TYR A 59 -1.58 -15.73 -9.43
CA TYR A 59 -0.47 -15.43 -8.54
C TYR A 59 -0.95 -14.62 -7.33
N ILE A 60 -0.20 -14.71 -6.24
CA ILE A 60 -0.33 -13.84 -5.07
C ILE A 60 0.99 -13.12 -4.79
N TYR A 61 0.91 -11.84 -4.45
CA TYR A 61 2.02 -11.06 -3.93
C TYR A 61 1.77 -10.77 -2.46
N VAL A 62 2.55 -11.37 -1.56
CA VAL A 62 2.33 -11.29 -0.11
C VAL A 62 3.12 -10.14 0.51
N PHE A 63 2.43 -9.26 1.23
CA PHE A 63 3.00 -8.13 1.95
C PHE A 63 2.81 -8.30 3.45
N ARG A 64 3.88 -8.11 4.21
CA ARG A 64 3.88 -8.19 5.68
C ARG A 64 4.20 -6.83 6.26
N ASN A 65 3.27 -6.27 7.03
CA ASN A 65 3.52 -5.09 7.84
C ASN A 65 3.98 -5.54 9.23
N THR A 66 5.27 -5.33 9.52
CA THR A 66 5.91 -5.74 10.77
C THR A 66 5.40 -5.01 12.01
N ILE A 67 4.81 -3.81 11.85
CA ILE A 67 4.39 -2.98 12.98
C ILE A 67 3.08 -3.48 13.58
N ASN A 68 2.09 -3.78 12.73
CA ASN A 68 0.74 -4.14 13.16
C ASN A 68 0.45 -5.64 13.02
N GLY A 69 1.37 -6.41 12.43
CA GLY A 69 1.15 -7.82 12.09
C GLY A 69 0.19 -8.04 10.92
N CYS A 70 -0.23 -6.97 10.22
CA CYS A 70 -1.11 -7.09 9.06
C CYS A 70 -0.36 -7.77 7.92
N VAL A 71 -0.88 -8.93 7.50
CA VAL A 71 -0.41 -9.66 6.31
C VAL A 71 -1.54 -9.68 5.31
N TYR A 72 -1.27 -9.19 4.11
CA TYR A 72 -2.24 -9.15 3.01
C TYR A 72 -1.57 -9.54 1.70
N GLY A 73 -2.37 -9.92 0.70
CA GLY A 73 -1.87 -10.31 -0.60
C GLY A 73 -2.64 -9.66 -1.75
N TYR A 74 -1.94 -9.33 -2.83
CA TYR A 74 -2.57 -8.96 -4.10
C TYR A 74 -2.65 -10.19 -5.01
N LEU A 75 -3.84 -10.46 -5.54
CA LEU A 75 -4.11 -11.52 -6.49
C LEU A 75 -4.05 -10.99 -7.92
N THR A 76 -3.27 -11.63 -8.78
CA THR A 76 -3.16 -11.30 -10.21
C THR A 76 -3.44 -12.55 -11.05
N ASN A 77 -3.99 -12.38 -12.27
CA ASN A 77 -4.12 -13.50 -13.20
C ASN A 77 -2.76 -13.85 -13.80
N ARG A 78 -2.51 -15.15 -13.99
CA ARG A 78 -1.28 -15.64 -14.61
C ARG A 78 -1.23 -15.37 -16.11
N ASP A 79 -2.38 -15.40 -16.76
CA ASP A 79 -2.51 -15.25 -18.21
C ASP A 79 -2.70 -13.77 -18.63
N GLY A 80 -3.15 -12.92 -17.71
CA GLY A 80 -3.41 -11.51 -17.97
C GLY A 80 -2.10 -10.71 -18.00
N LYS A 81 -1.65 -10.30 -19.19
CA LYS A 81 -0.51 -9.39 -19.37
C LYS A 81 -0.97 -8.02 -19.89
N PRO A 82 -0.48 -6.90 -19.32
CA PRO A 82 0.38 -6.81 -18.15
C PRO A 82 -0.35 -7.28 -16.88
N GLU A 83 0.39 -7.88 -15.94
CA GLU A 83 -0.19 -8.34 -14.66
C GLU A 83 -0.85 -7.17 -13.93
N ARG A 84 -2.10 -7.35 -13.51
CA ARG A 84 -2.88 -6.37 -12.74
C ARG A 84 -3.54 -7.05 -11.56
N VAL A 85 -3.73 -6.28 -10.49
CA VAL A 85 -4.47 -6.74 -9.31
C VAL A 85 -5.93 -6.93 -9.67
N ILE A 86 -6.42 -8.16 -9.53
CA ILE A 86 -7.83 -8.51 -9.71
C ILE A 86 -8.54 -8.44 -8.39
N ASP A 87 -7.85 -8.87 -7.33
CA ASP A 87 -8.37 -8.75 -5.99
C ASP A 87 -7.27 -8.71 -4.95
N TRP A 88 -7.67 -8.48 -3.71
CA TRP A 88 -6.76 -8.52 -2.58
C TRP A 88 -7.38 -9.30 -1.43
N ILE A 89 -6.55 -9.97 -0.66
CA ILE A 89 -6.98 -10.79 0.48
C ILE A 89 -6.16 -10.47 1.72
N ILE A 90 -6.76 -10.69 2.88
CA ILE A 90 -6.09 -10.57 4.17
C ILE A 90 -5.77 -11.97 4.66
N LEU A 91 -4.52 -12.19 5.06
CA LEU A 91 -4.01 -13.47 5.55
C LEU A 91 -3.92 -13.50 7.08
N SER A 92 -3.74 -12.35 7.73
CA SER A 92 -3.54 -12.27 9.19
C SER A 92 -4.83 -12.16 10.02
N GLY A 93 -5.93 -11.70 9.43
CA GLY A 93 -7.15 -11.28 10.15
C GLY A 93 -7.39 -9.77 10.09
N LYS A 94 -8.65 -9.35 10.19
CA LYS A 94 -9.08 -7.94 10.01
C LYS A 94 -8.61 -7.04 11.15
N GLU A 95 -8.52 -7.60 12.35
CA GLU A 95 -8.10 -6.93 13.57
C GLU A 95 -6.68 -6.35 13.49
N TYR A 96 -5.80 -7.00 12.74
CA TYR A 96 -4.42 -6.57 12.51
C TYR A 96 -4.31 -5.52 11.39
N CYS A 97 -5.24 -5.51 10.44
CA CYS A 97 -5.23 -4.65 9.27
C CYS A 97 -6.09 -3.40 9.47
N LYS A 98 -5.64 -2.51 10.36
CA LYS A 98 -6.25 -1.20 10.60
C LYS A 98 -5.27 -0.09 10.24
N GLU A 99 -5.75 0.90 9.50
CA GLU A 99 -4.92 2.03 9.08
C GLU A 99 -5.58 3.37 9.40
N ARG A 100 -4.72 4.35 9.70
CA ARG A 100 -5.14 5.75 9.82
C ARG A 100 -5.21 6.36 8.44
N GLN A 101 -6.18 7.24 8.23
CA GLN A 101 -6.25 8.02 7.01
C GLN A 101 -5.06 8.99 6.96
N ARG A 102 -4.29 8.93 5.88
CA ARG A 102 -3.23 9.91 5.60
C ARG A 102 -3.70 10.81 4.48
N TRP A 103 -3.66 12.11 4.71
CA TRP A 103 -3.82 13.10 3.66
C TRP A 103 -2.43 13.59 3.30
N THR A 104 -2.03 13.41 2.05
CA THR A 104 -0.99 14.23 1.45
C THR A 104 -1.65 15.54 1.03
N LEU A 105 -1.25 16.65 1.65
CA LEU A 105 -1.53 17.99 1.11
C LEU A 105 -0.65 18.14 -0.13
N SER A 106 -1.12 17.59 -1.26
CA SER A 106 -0.53 17.77 -2.59
C SER A 106 -1.35 18.73 -3.40
#